data_AF-A0A835VG63-F1
#
_entry.id   AF-A0A835VG63-F1
#
_cell.length_a   1.000
_cell.length_b   1.000
_cell.length_c   1.000
_cell.angle_alpha   90.00
_cell.angle_beta   90.00
_cell.angle_gamma   90.00
#
_symmetry.space_group_name_H-M   'P 1'
#
loop_
_entity.id
_entity.type
_entity.pdbx_description
1 polymer ?
#
loop_
_entity_poly.entity_id
_entity_poly.type
_entity_poly.pdbx_seq_one_letter_code
_entity_poly.pdbx_strand_id
1 'polypeptide(L)'
;MIIERCEEYQNLLQKCIKEDLGFRDGKPVAACIIYKCLLNWHAFEAEKTDIFDYVIDALNVAVKADNENDILPYWLTNASALLCLLQRNLRSNGFLIKRYRHSTGSLDFSESILHDTNFPQQLMQMDQGSSFVDARYPAMLFKQQLTACLEKIFGLIRDNLKKEISPLLSLCIQAPKSTRGSSGRTLKSPGGTITQQPLSNHWDRIIKFLDSLMNRLQKNYVPSFFIRKLVTQVFSFINIQLFNSLLLRRECCTFTNGEYVKSGLSVLEKWITDATEEFAGSSWNELNYIRQSVEFLVLPQKRRMSLDEITQDLCSALSVRQIYRICTMYWDDKYSTHSVSTEVVATMRDMVNGDSQIPTSNSFLLDDDLSIPFTTEDISKSIEVIDPFNVQLPSSLHKYPAAHFLLHSEQPSA
;
A
#
# COMPACT_ATOMS: atom_id res chain seq x y z
N MET A 1 20.11 -1.77 -42.18
CA MET A 1 21.06 -2.18 -41.12
C MET A 1 20.80 -1.55 -39.74
N ILE A 2 20.78 -0.21 -39.55
CA ILE A 2 20.47 0.39 -38.23
C ILE A 2 18.97 0.27 -37.88
N ILE A 3 18.09 0.49 -38.86
CA ILE A 3 16.62 0.41 -38.67
C ILE A 3 16.17 -1.04 -38.42
N GLU A 4 16.67 -2.01 -39.18
CA GLU A 4 16.37 -3.45 -39.00
C GLU A 4 16.76 -3.96 -37.61
N ARG A 5 17.92 -3.54 -37.06
CA ARG A 5 18.32 -3.88 -35.68
C ARG A 5 17.37 -3.30 -34.64
N CYS A 6 16.81 -2.10 -34.89
CA CYS A 6 15.88 -1.46 -33.97
C CYS A 6 14.54 -2.22 -33.91
N GLU A 7 14.04 -2.70 -35.06
CA GLU A 7 12.83 -3.52 -35.13
C GLU A 7 13.01 -4.88 -34.44
N GLU A 8 14.16 -5.53 -34.61
CA GLU A 8 14.47 -6.80 -33.90
C GLU A 8 14.51 -6.63 -32.37
N TYR A 9 15.09 -5.53 -31.88
CA TYR A 9 15.14 -5.22 -30.46
C TYR A 9 13.75 -4.94 -29.87
N GLN A 10 12.94 -4.16 -30.58
CA GLN A 10 11.56 -3.88 -30.20
C GLN A 10 10.73 -5.16 -30.16
N ASN A 11 10.85 -6.04 -31.15
CA ASN A 11 10.13 -7.32 -31.19
C ASN A 11 10.46 -8.23 -29.99
N LEU A 12 11.74 -8.30 -29.61
CA LEU A 12 12.16 -9.06 -28.44
C LEU A 12 11.58 -8.48 -27.14
N LEU A 13 11.68 -7.16 -26.95
CA LEU A 13 11.12 -6.47 -25.78
C LEU A 13 9.60 -6.63 -25.71
N GLN A 14 8.91 -6.52 -26.86
CA GLN A 14 7.47 -6.74 -26.94
C GLN A 14 7.09 -8.12 -26.43
N LYS A 15 7.86 -9.14 -26.81
CA LYS A 15 7.61 -10.51 -26.38
C LYS A 15 7.82 -10.66 -24.88
N CYS A 16 8.89 -10.07 -24.34
CA CYS A 16 9.17 -10.08 -22.91
C CYS A 16 8.09 -9.38 -22.08
N ILE A 17 7.42 -8.37 -22.64
CA ILE A 17 6.38 -7.59 -21.96
C ILE A 17 4.97 -8.18 -22.18
N LYS A 18 4.72 -8.86 -23.30
CA LYS A 18 3.40 -9.47 -23.56
C LYS A 18 3.24 -10.85 -22.93
N GLU A 19 4.33 -11.60 -22.75
CA GLU A 19 4.28 -12.92 -22.12
C GLU A 19 4.54 -12.82 -20.62
N ASP A 20 3.84 -13.67 -19.86
CA ASP A 20 4.23 -13.98 -18.49
C ASP A 20 5.47 -14.90 -18.53
N LEU A 21 6.63 -14.32 -18.25
CA LEU A 21 7.91 -15.04 -18.18
C LEU A 21 8.14 -15.68 -16.80
N GLY A 22 7.25 -15.42 -15.85
CA GLY A 22 7.29 -15.96 -14.49
C GLY A 22 8.49 -15.52 -13.66
N PHE A 23 8.80 -16.36 -12.68
CA PHE A 23 9.83 -16.13 -11.67
C PHE A 23 10.76 -17.35 -11.59
N ARG A 24 12.04 -17.09 -11.28
CA ARG A 24 13.03 -18.15 -11.02
C ARG A 24 13.72 -17.87 -9.69
N ASP A 25 13.60 -18.80 -8.74
CA ASP A 25 14.10 -18.62 -7.37
C ASP A 25 13.60 -17.29 -6.74
N GLY A 26 12.34 -16.94 -7.02
CA GLY A 26 11.72 -15.68 -6.60
C GLY A 26 12.16 -14.42 -7.37
N LYS A 27 13.08 -14.53 -8.33
CA LYS A 27 13.56 -13.40 -9.13
C LYS A 27 12.68 -13.16 -10.36
N PRO A 28 12.28 -11.90 -10.65
CA PRO A 28 11.47 -11.56 -11.81
C PRO A 28 12.26 -11.68 -13.11
N VAL A 29 11.84 -12.62 -13.96
CA VAL A 29 12.58 -12.99 -15.17
C VAL A 29 12.53 -11.88 -16.23
N ALA A 30 11.36 -11.26 -16.45
CA ALA A 30 11.22 -10.21 -17.45
C ALA A 30 12.07 -8.98 -17.12
N ALA A 31 12.09 -8.55 -15.85
CA ALA A 31 12.93 -7.45 -15.39
C ALA A 31 14.42 -7.68 -15.68
N CYS A 32 14.92 -8.88 -15.36
CA CYS A 32 16.32 -9.24 -15.56
C CYS A 32 16.69 -9.27 -17.04
N ILE A 33 15.83 -9.83 -17.90
CA ILE A 33 16.07 -9.91 -19.34
C ILE A 33 16.03 -8.52 -19.98
N ILE A 34 15.01 -7.72 -19.66
CA ILE A 34 14.90 -6.34 -20.17
C ILE A 34 16.16 -5.54 -19.78
N TYR A 35 16.59 -5.63 -18.52
CA TYR A 35 17.81 -4.96 -18.08
C TYR A 35 19.06 -5.42 -18.85
N LYS A 36 19.27 -6.75 -18.99
CA LYS A 36 20.41 -7.31 -19.75
C LYS A 36 20.40 -6.86 -21.21
N CYS A 37 19.24 -6.80 -21.85
CA CYS A 37 19.09 -6.28 -23.22
C CYS A 37 19.50 -4.82 -23.33
N LEU A 38 18.96 -3.97 -22.46
CA LEU A 38 19.29 -2.53 -22.46
C LEU A 38 20.78 -2.27 -22.18
N LEU A 39 21.38 -3.09 -21.31
CA LEU A 39 22.82 -3.03 -21.01
C LEU A 39 23.66 -3.44 -22.22
N ASN A 40 23.38 -4.60 -22.82
CA ASN A 40 24.13 -5.13 -23.96
C ASN A 40 24.00 -4.24 -25.22
N TRP A 41 22.87 -3.54 -25.37
CA TRP A 41 22.68 -2.60 -26.48
C TRP A 41 23.25 -1.21 -26.20
N HIS A 42 23.96 -1.01 -25.07
CA HIS A 42 24.49 0.28 -24.63
C HIS A 42 23.41 1.39 -24.60
N ALA A 43 22.15 1.03 -24.35
CA ALA A 43 21.03 1.97 -24.41
C ALA A 43 21.14 3.07 -23.33
N PHE A 44 21.77 2.75 -22.19
CA PHE A 44 21.96 3.70 -21.09
C PHE A 44 23.01 4.78 -21.39
N GLU A 45 23.94 4.52 -22.29
CA GLU A 45 25.03 5.42 -22.70
C GLU A 45 24.64 6.25 -23.94
N ALA A 46 23.52 5.93 -24.58
CA ALA A 46 23.07 6.57 -25.81
C ALA A 46 22.60 8.01 -25.58
N GLU A 47 23.04 8.95 -26.44
CA GLU A 47 22.58 10.34 -26.40
C GLU A 47 21.13 10.50 -26.91
N LYS A 48 20.69 9.60 -27.79
CA LYS A 48 19.33 9.53 -28.33
C LYS A 48 18.92 8.07 -28.50
N THR A 49 17.75 7.71 -28.01
CA THR A 49 17.17 6.37 -28.17
C THR A 49 15.68 6.42 -27.90
N ASP A 50 14.90 5.73 -28.72
CA ASP A 50 13.44 5.62 -28.57
C ASP A 50 13.06 4.31 -27.85
N ILE A 51 14.05 3.48 -27.49
CA ILE A 51 13.81 2.16 -26.91
C ILE A 51 13.20 2.23 -25.50
N PHE A 52 13.51 3.30 -24.76
CA PHE A 52 12.97 3.52 -23.42
C PHE A 52 11.49 3.89 -23.48
N ASP A 53 11.12 4.80 -24.38
CA ASP A 53 9.72 5.18 -24.61
C ASP A 53 8.91 3.95 -25.07
N TYR A 54 9.48 3.13 -25.96
CA TYR A 54 8.86 1.88 -26.38
C TYR A 54 8.59 0.92 -25.21
N VAL A 55 9.56 0.73 -24.30
CA VAL A 55 9.38 -0.12 -23.12
C VAL A 55 8.27 0.43 -22.23
N ILE A 56 8.26 1.73 -21.94
CA ILE A 56 7.24 2.38 -21.11
C ILE A 56 5.85 2.26 -21.74
N ASP A 57 5.73 2.48 -23.05
CA ASP A 57 4.46 2.35 -23.77
C ASP A 57 3.96 0.91 -23.76
N ALA A 58 4.84 -0.06 -24.03
CA ALA A 58 4.49 -1.48 -23.98
C ALA A 58 4.05 -1.91 -22.57
N LEU A 59 4.73 -1.44 -21.51
CA LEU A 59 4.33 -1.68 -20.12
C LEU A 59 2.96 -1.07 -19.82
N ASN A 60 2.72 0.18 -20.24
CA ASN A 60 1.44 0.84 -20.05
C ASN A 60 0.28 0.15 -20.78
N VAL A 61 0.54 -0.48 -21.92
CA VAL A 61 -0.43 -1.32 -22.64
C VAL A 61 -0.67 -2.64 -21.89
N ALA A 62 0.39 -3.31 -21.43
CA ALA A 62 0.28 -4.58 -20.70
C ALA A 62 -0.52 -4.43 -19.39
N VAL A 63 -0.29 -3.33 -18.66
CA VAL A 63 -0.97 -3.00 -17.39
C VAL A 63 -2.46 -2.66 -17.58
N LYS A 64 -2.90 -2.33 -18.81
CA LYS A 64 -4.30 -2.01 -19.14
C LYS A 64 -5.12 -3.23 -19.62
N ALA A 65 -4.55 -4.43 -19.62
CA ALA A 65 -5.23 -5.63 -20.13
C ALA A 65 -6.35 -6.11 -19.19
N ASP A 66 -7.39 -6.75 -19.74
CA ASP A 66 -8.64 -7.12 -19.05
C ASP A 66 -8.47 -8.10 -17.85
N ASN A 67 -7.30 -8.71 -17.66
CA ASN A 67 -7.01 -9.62 -16.54
C ASN A 67 -6.15 -8.97 -15.45
N GLU A 68 -6.67 -7.89 -14.85
CA GLU A 68 -5.94 -7.03 -13.90
C GLU A 68 -5.43 -7.77 -12.65
N ASN A 69 -6.09 -8.86 -12.25
CA ASN A 69 -5.86 -9.50 -10.96
C ASN A 69 -4.45 -10.09 -10.80
N ASP A 70 -3.94 -10.81 -11.81
CA ASP A 70 -2.60 -11.40 -11.76
C ASP A 70 -1.56 -10.54 -12.50
N ILE A 71 -1.98 -9.75 -13.49
CA ILE A 71 -1.10 -8.90 -14.30
C ILE A 71 -0.49 -7.76 -13.48
N LEU A 72 -1.29 -7.10 -12.62
CA LEU A 72 -0.80 -5.95 -11.87
C LEU A 72 0.26 -6.36 -10.82
N PRO A 73 0.05 -7.39 -9.97
CA PRO A 73 1.10 -7.86 -9.05
C PRO A 73 2.37 -8.33 -9.77
N TYR A 74 2.24 -9.06 -10.88
CA TYR A 74 3.37 -9.46 -11.71
C TYR A 74 4.20 -8.26 -12.18
N TRP A 75 3.55 -7.22 -12.71
CA TRP A 75 4.23 -6.03 -13.18
C TRP A 75 4.75 -5.14 -12.05
N LEU A 76 4.10 -5.14 -10.88
CA LEU A 76 4.63 -4.46 -9.69
C LEU A 76 6.00 -5.03 -9.30
N THR A 77 6.14 -6.36 -9.27
CA THR A 77 7.42 -7.02 -8.99
C THR A 77 8.46 -6.77 -10.09
N ASN A 78 8.09 -6.93 -11.36
CA ASN A 78 9.03 -6.72 -12.47
C ASN A 78 9.49 -5.27 -12.60
N ALA A 79 8.57 -4.29 -12.52
CA ALA A 79 8.90 -2.88 -12.65
C ALA A 79 9.76 -2.39 -11.48
N SER A 80 9.46 -2.81 -10.24
CA SER A 80 10.26 -2.44 -9.07
C SER A 80 11.67 -3.06 -9.10
N ALA A 81 11.79 -4.32 -9.51
CA ALA A 81 13.09 -4.96 -9.72
C ALA A 81 13.92 -4.26 -10.81
N LEU A 82 13.30 -3.93 -11.95
CA LEU A 82 13.96 -3.18 -13.01
C LEU A 82 14.42 -1.81 -12.50
N LEU A 83 13.58 -1.10 -11.75
CA LEU A 83 13.93 0.19 -11.14
C LEU A 83 15.12 0.06 -10.17
N CYS A 84 15.16 -0.98 -9.34
CA CYS A 84 16.30 -1.25 -8.45
C CYS A 84 17.60 -1.55 -9.21
N LEU A 85 17.52 -2.31 -10.32
CA LEU A 85 18.67 -2.58 -11.17
C LEU A 85 19.21 -1.27 -11.80
N LEU A 86 18.32 -0.38 -12.25
CA LEU A 86 18.71 0.94 -12.76
C LEU A 86 19.33 1.81 -11.66
N GLN A 87 18.74 1.86 -10.48
CA GLN A 87 19.25 2.67 -9.36
C GLN A 87 20.64 2.27 -8.90
N ARG A 88 20.92 0.96 -8.84
CA ARG A 88 22.19 0.44 -8.31
C ARG A 88 23.34 0.51 -9.31
N ASN A 89 23.05 0.46 -10.61
CA ASN A 89 24.07 0.34 -11.65
C ASN A 89 24.26 1.60 -12.52
N LEU A 90 23.33 2.57 -12.48
CA LEU A 90 23.47 3.83 -13.21
C LEU A 90 24.09 4.90 -12.32
N ARG A 91 25.23 5.47 -12.75
CA ARG A 91 25.78 6.69 -12.13
C ARG A 91 25.08 7.90 -12.73
N SER A 92 24.45 8.71 -11.88
CA SER A 92 24.04 10.06 -12.26
C SER A 92 25.25 10.97 -12.11
N ASN A 93 25.91 11.32 -13.21
CA ASN A 93 26.76 12.51 -13.20
C ASN A 93 25.88 13.70 -12.80
N GLY A 94 26.18 14.31 -11.66
CA GLY A 94 25.40 15.41 -11.09
C GLY A 94 25.32 16.61 -12.04
N PHE A 95 24.36 16.59 -12.95
CA PHE A 95 24.08 17.68 -13.88
C PHE A 95 22.99 18.63 -13.39
N LEU A 96 22.48 18.45 -12.17
CA LEU A 96 21.40 19.28 -11.63
C LEU A 96 21.84 20.48 -10.77
N ILE A 97 23.14 20.82 -10.67
CA ILE A 97 23.58 22.10 -10.07
C ILE A 97 24.74 22.74 -10.85
N LYS A 98 24.47 23.22 -12.07
CA LYS A 98 25.27 24.27 -12.72
C LYS A 98 24.40 25.22 -13.58
N ARG A 99 23.49 25.92 -12.92
CA ARG A 99 22.93 27.23 -13.30
C ARG A 99 22.73 27.94 -11.95
N TYR A 100 23.51 28.91 -11.48
CA TYR A 100 23.97 30.15 -12.09
C TYR A 100 25.35 30.53 -11.51
N ARG A 101 26.38 30.71 -12.34
CA ARG A 101 27.51 31.59 -12.04
C ARG A 101 28.01 32.25 -13.32
N HIS A 102 27.32 33.32 -13.71
CA HIS A 102 27.90 34.47 -14.41
C HIS A 102 27.50 35.68 -13.56
N SER A 103 28.37 36.17 -12.68
CA SER A 103 29.37 37.23 -12.93
C SER A 103 28.76 38.63 -12.94
N THR A 104 28.79 39.31 -11.79
CA THR A 104 28.97 40.76 -11.67
C THR A 104 29.50 41.14 -10.27
N GLY A 105 30.68 41.76 -10.24
CA GLY A 105 30.96 42.99 -9.46
C GLY A 105 31.02 42.95 -7.94
N SER A 106 32.26 42.86 -7.43
CA SER A 106 32.90 43.67 -6.37
C SER A 106 32.23 43.97 -5.01
N LEU A 107 33.11 43.91 -3.99
CA LEU A 107 33.17 44.67 -2.71
C LEU A 107 32.60 44.01 -1.43
N ASP A 108 33.53 43.44 -0.67
CA ASP A 108 33.99 43.85 0.67
C ASP A 108 33.17 43.58 1.96
N PHE A 109 33.94 43.09 2.94
CA PHE A 109 33.81 43.11 4.42
C PHE A 109 32.97 42.12 5.26
N SER A 110 33.73 41.48 6.18
CA SER A 110 33.47 41.06 7.59
C SER A 110 32.97 39.64 7.95
N GLU A 111 33.94 38.78 8.28
CA GLU A 111 34.18 38.00 9.51
C GLU A 111 33.06 37.55 10.50
N SER A 112 33.16 36.25 10.86
CA SER A 112 32.74 35.57 12.12
C SER A 112 31.23 35.20 12.23
N ILE A 113 30.76 34.02 12.67
CA ILE A 113 31.22 33.02 13.65
C ILE A 113 30.67 31.60 13.28
N LEU A 114 31.50 30.61 13.58
CA LEU A 114 31.35 29.15 13.69
C LEU A 114 29.96 28.56 13.98
N HIS A 115 29.60 27.44 13.32
CA HIS A 115 29.53 26.12 13.97
C HIS A 115 29.36 24.97 12.95
N ASP A 116 30.18 23.94 13.20
CA ASP A 116 30.32 22.66 12.51
C ASP A 116 29.04 21.82 12.36
N THR A 117 28.93 21.12 11.23
CA THR A 117 28.78 19.66 11.26
C THR A 117 29.32 19.07 9.96
N ASN A 118 30.59 18.65 10.03
CA ASN A 118 31.25 17.79 9.05
C ASN A 118 30.45 16.50 8.88
N PHE A 119 29.93 16.27 7.68
CA PHE A 119 29.49 14.94 7.23
C PHE A 119 30.74 14.10 6.92
N PRO A 120 30.96 12.95 7.58
CA PRO A 120 32.03 12.04 7.19
C PRO A 120 31.61 11.26 5.93
N GLN A 121 32.23 11.57 4.80
CA GLN A 121 32.14 10.79 3.55
C GLN A 121 32.92 9.45 3.62
N GLN A 122 32.85 8.73 4.72
CA GLN A 122 33.57 7.45 4.87
C GLN A 122 32.66 6.39 5.49
N LEU A 123 31.84 5.76 4.65
CA LEU A 123 31.68 4.30 4.70
C LEU A 123 31.03 3.78 3.41
N MET A 124 31.83 3.06 2.62
CA MET A 124 31.53 2.04 1.61
C MET A 124 32.32 2.23 0.33
N GLN A 125 33.64 2.22 0.51
CA GLN A 125 34.53 1.55 -0.42
C GLN A 125 34.33 0.05 -0.19
N MET A 126 33.42 -0.56 -0.95
CA MET A 126 33.41 -2.00 -1.16
C MET A 126 33.69 -2.20 -2.64
N ASP A 127 34.96 -2.47 -2.89
CA ASP A 127 35.50 -2.94 -4.15
C ASP A 127 34.84 -4.29 -4.50
N GLN A 128 33.83 -4.25 -5.36
CA GLN A 128 33.47 -5.34 -6.25
C GLN A 128 33.33 -4.72 -7.64
N GLY A 129 34.09 -5.23 -8.60
CA GLY A 129 34.24 -4.69 -9.94
C GLY A 129 32.98 -4.75 -10.82
N SER A 130 31.91 -4.06 -10.43
CA SER A 130 30.84 -3.70 -11.36
C SER A 130 31.22 -2.37 -12.03
N SER A 131 31.46 -2.44 -13.34
CA SER A 131 31.60 -1.26 -14.18
C SER A 131 30.30 -0.47 -14.14
N PHE A 132 30.20 0.51 -13.25
CA PHE A 132 29.08 1.43 -13.23
C PHE A 132 28.92 2.09 -14.61
N VAL A 133 27.69 2.15 -15.10
CA VAL A 133 27.38 2.71 -16.42
C VAL A 133 27.14 4.21 -16.29
N ASP A 134 27.84 5.00 -17.10
CA ASP A 134 27.67 6.46 -17.18
C ASP A 134 26.36 6.80 -17.92
N ALA A 135 25.28 6.93 -17.15
CA ALA A 135 23.94 7.12 -17.70
C ALA A 135 23.77 8.51 -18.34
N ARG A 136 23.25 8.54 -19.58
CA ARG A 136 22.86 9.78 -20.27
C ARG A 136 21.43 10.19 -19.91
N TYR A 137 21.03 11.38 -20.38
CA TYR A 137 19.72 11.97 -20.11
C TYR A 137 18.53 11.03 -20.43
N PRO A 138 18.49 10.30 -21.56
CA PRO A 138 17.39 9.37 -21.84
C PRO A 138 17.21 8.29 -20.77
N ALA A 139 18.30 7.77 -20.20
CA ALA A 139 18.24 6.78 -19.13
C ALA A 139 17.71 7.37 -17.80
N MET A 140 18.03 8.63 -17.51
CA MET A 140 17.47 9.33 -16.34
C MET A 140 15.96 9.56 -16.48
N LEU A 141 15.52 9.97 -17.67
CA LEU A 141 14.09 10.13 -17.97
C LEU A 141 13.35 8.79 -17.88
N PHE A 142 13.94 7.73 -18.44
CA PHE A 142 13.39 6.37 -18.33
C PHE A 142 13.18 5.93 -16.89
N LYS A 143 14.16 6.18 -16.00
CA LYS A 143 14.04 5.89 -14.56
C LYS A 143 12.86 6.64 -13.92
N GLN A 144 12.68 7.92 -14.26
CA GLN A 144 11.55 8.73 -13.76
C GLN A 144 10.21 8.20 -14.28
N GLN A 145 10.10 7.91 -15.58
CA GLN A 145 8.90 7.33 -16.18
C GLN A 145 8.57 5.95 -15.59
N LEU A 146 9.58 5.11 -15.34
CA LEU A 146 9.40 3.80 -14.70
C LEU A 146 8.91 3.94 -13.25
N THR A 147 9.40 4.94 -12.51
CA THR A 147 8.90 5.27 -11.16
C THR A 147 7.42 5.65 -11.21
N ALA A 148 7.03 6.55 -12.12
CA ALA A 148 5.63 6.92 -12.30
C ALA A 148 4.76 5.73 -12.75
N CYS A 149 5.28 4.84 -13.59
CA CYS A 149 4.61 3.61 -13.99
C CYS A 149 4.37 2.68 -12.80
N LEU A 150 5.37 2.54 -11.91
CA LEU A 150 5.27 1.74 -10.70
C LEU A 150 4.22 2.28 -9.72
N GLU A 151 4.22 3.60 -9.47
CA GLU A 151 3.21 4.28 -8.66
C GLU A 151 1.81 4.08 -9.23
N LYS A 152 1.67 4.16 -10.55
CA LYS A 152 0.40 3.89 -11.25
C LYS A 152 -0.06 2.44 -11.07
N ILE A 153 0.82 1.45 -11.24
CA ILE A 153 0.49 0.03 -11.02
C ILE A 153 0.02 -0.18 -9.58
N PHE A 154 0.77 0.36 -8.60
CA PHE A 154 0.42 0.29 -7.19
C PHE A 154 -0.95 0.93 -6.91
N GLY A 155 -1.20 2.12 -7.48
CA GLY A 155 -2.49 2.81 -7.39
C GLY A 155 -3.65 2.00 -7.96
N LEU A 156 -3.47 1.37 -9.13
CA LEU A 156 -4.49 0.50 -9.74
C LEU A 156 -4.81 -0.71 -8.86
N ILE A 157 -3.79 -1.38 -8.30
CA ILE A 157 -3.99 -2.48 -7.36
C ILE A 157 -4.82 -1.99 -6.17
N ARG A 158 -4.37 -0.92 -5.50
CA ARG A 158 -5.08 -0.32 -4.36
C ARG A 158 -6.54 -0.02 -4.69
N ASP A 159 -6.80 0.62 -5.82
CA ASP A 159 -8.16 1.01 -6.21
C ASP A 159 -9.06 -0.20 -6.49
N ASN A 160 -8.50 -1.27 -7.06
CA ASN A 160 -9.21 -2.54 -7.24
C ASN A 160 -9.53 -3.21 -5.91
N LEU A 161 -8.58 -3.23 -4.97
CA LEU A 161 -8.82 -3.76 -3.61
C LEU A 161 -9.94 -3.01 -2.91
N LYS A 162 -9.95 -1.67 -2.99
CA LYS A 162 -11.04 -0.84 -2.44
C LYS A 162 -12.40 -1.21 -3.05
N LYS A 163 -12.47 -1.36 -4.37
CA LYS A 163 -13.70 -1.75 -5.08
C LYS A 163 -14.20 -3.13 -4.65
N GLU A 164 -13.30 -4.10 -4.49
CA GLU A 164 -13.65 -5.47 -4.10
C GLU A 164 -14.12 -5.57 -2.63
N ILE A 165 -13.45 -4.88 -1.70
CA ILE A 165 -13.75 -4.98 -0.26
C ILE A 165 -14.95 -4.13 0.17
N SER A 166 -15.21 -3.00 -0.49
CA SER A 166 -16.30 -2.05 -0.16
C SER A 166 -17.68 -2.71 0.00
N PRO A 167 -18.19 -3.54 -0.93
CA PRO A 167 -19.47 -4.20 -0.75
C PRO A 167 -19.50 -5.17 0.44
N LEU A 168 -18.38 -5.79 0.79
CA LEU A 168 -18.28 -6.68 1.96
C LEU A 168 -18.40 -5.90 3.27
N LEU A 169 -17.76 -4.73 3.35
CA LEU A 169 -17.78 -3.86 4.53
C LEU A 169 -19.17 -3.29 4.82
N SER A 170 -19.95 -3.00 3.77
CA SER A 170 -21.32 -2.51 3.91
C SER A 170 -22.23 -3.43 4.74
N LEU A 171 -21.92 -4.74 4.77
CA LEU A 171 -22.64 -5.78 5.49
C LEU A 171 -22.13 -6.03 6.91
N CYS A 172 -20.99 -5.44 7.30
CA CYS A 172 -20.29 -5.76 8.54
C CYS A 172 -20.56 -4.80 9.70
N ILE A 173 -21.29 -3.70 9.46
CA ILE A 173 -21.60 -2.70 10.49
C ILE A 173 -22.82 -3.05 11.36
N GLN A 174 -23.76 -3.82 10.83
CA GLN A 174 -24.98 -4.21 11.53
C GLN A 174 -24.96 -5.70 11.82
N ALA A 175 -25.27 -6.06 13.06
CA ALA A 175 -25.42 -7.45 13.46
C ALA A 175 -26.53 -8.11 12.61
N PRO A 176 -26.29 -9.31 12.03
CA PRO A 176 -27.32 -10.04 11.32
C PRO A 176 -28.52 -10.26 12.25
N LYS A 177 -29.65 -9.67 11.92
CA LYS A 177 -30.89 -9.93 12.65
C LYS A 177 -31.25 -11.38 12.36
N SER A 178 -31.18 -12.25 13.38
CA SER A 178 -31.80 -13.57 13.29
C SER A 178 -33.24 -13.32 12.90
N THR A 179 -33.64 -13.68 11.69
CA THR A 179 -35.05 -13.73 11.30
C THR A 179 -35.72 -14.65 12.31
N ARG A 180 -36.38 -14.05 13.30
CA ARG A 180 -37.38 -14.76 14.11
C ARG A 180 -38.53 -15.06 13.16
N GLY A 181 -38.34 -16.11 12.37
CA GLY A 181 -39.42 -16.81 11.70
C GLY A 181 -40.39 -17.26 12.79
N SER A 182 -41.64 -16.87 12.59
CA SER A 182 -42.86 -17.32 13.26
C SER A 182 -42.71 -18.58 14.12
N SER A 183 -43.20 -18.49 15.35
CA SER A 183 -43.66 -19.57 16.24
C SER A 183 -43.79 -20.95 15.57
N GLY A 184 -42.71 -21.73 15.63
CA GLY A 184 -42.70 -23.16 15.31
C GLY A 184 -41.96 -23.88 16.42
N ARG A 185 -42.69 -24.60 17.27
CA ARG A 185 -42.16 -25.41 18.36
C ARG A 185 -41.09 -26.38 17.83
N THR A 186 -39.85 -26.25 18.27
CA THR A 186 -38.85 -27.33 18.21
C THR A 186 -38.39 -27.64 19.63
N LEU A 187 -38.47 -28.93 19.96
CA LEU A 187 -38.22 -29.47 21.29
C LEU A 187 -36.76 -29.24 21.73
N LYS A 188 -36.61 -28.81 22.98
CA LYS A 188 -35.32 -28.74 23.67
C LYS A 188 -34.71 -30.14 23.78
N SER A 189 -33.49 -30.31 23.29
CA SER A 189 -32.58 -31.35 23.76
C SER A 189 -31.62 -30.73 24.80
N PRO A 190 -31.40 -31.35 25.98
CA PRO A 190 -30.50 -30.84 26.99
C PRO A 190 -29.09 -31.43 26.78
N GLY A 191 -28.11 -30.59 26.50
CA GLY A 191 -26.69 -31.00 26.45
C GLY A 191 -25.98 -30.48 25.21
N GLY A 192 -25.35 -29.31 25.34
CA GLY A 192 -24.51 -28.73 24.31
C GLY A 192 -23.89 -27.45 24.84
N THR A 193 -22.59 -27.51 25.08
CA THR A 193 -21.70 -26.36 25.33
C THR A 193 -22.09 -25.17 24.46
N ILE A 194 -22.10 -23.97 25.07
CA ILE A 194 -22.26 -22.70 24.36
C ILE A 194 -21.02 -22.52 23.47
N THR A 195 -21.03 -23.13 22.29
CA THR A 195 -20.14 -22.74 21.21
C THR A 195 -20.63 -21.38 20.75
N GLN A 196 -19.77 -20.39 20.88
CA GLN A 196 -19.91 -19.06 20.29
C GLN A 196 -20.56 -19.20 18.91
N GLN A 197 -21.66 -18.48 18.68
CA GLN A 197 -22.28 -18.41 17.36
C GLN A 197 -21.18 -18.18 16.32
N PRO A 198 -21.20 -18.89 15.17
CA PRO A 198 -20.18 -18.68 14.16
C PRO A 198 -20.18 -17.19 13.84
N LEU A 199 -19.00 -16.57 13.98
CA LEU A 199 -18.76 -15.21 13.50
C LEU A 199 -19.50 -15.07 12.17
N SER A 200 -20.33 -14.03 12.10
CA SER A 200 -21.20 -13.77 10.96
C SER A 200 -20.50 -14.06 9.65
N ASN A 201 -21.19 -14.79 8.76
CA ASN A 201 -20.77 -15.08 7.38
C ASN A 201 -20.19 -13.86 6.63
N HIS A 202 -20.42 -12.62 7.09
CA HIS A 202 -19.88 -11.40 6.52
C HIS A 202 -18.40 -11.17 6.86
N TRP A 203 -17.98 -11.34 8.13
CA TRP A 203 -16.57 -11.15 8.51
C TRP A 203 -15.68 -12.23 7.90
N ASP A 204 -16.16 -13.47 7.81
CA ASP A 204 -15.46 -14.56 7.11
C ASP A 204 -15.20 -14.24 5.63
N ARG A 205 -16.09 -13.48 4.97
CA ARG A 205 -15.86 -13.04 3.59
C ARG A 205 -14.74 -12.01 3.48
N ILE A 206 -14.61 -11.13 4.48
CA ILE A 206 -13.48 -10.19 4.55
C ILE A 206 -12.18 -10.96 4.76
N ILE A 207 -12.16 -11.94 5.66
CA ILE A 207 -10.97 -12.78 5.88
C ILE A 207 -10.59 -13.54 4.59
N LYS A 208 -11.55 -14.17 3.92
CA LYS A 208 -11.29 -14.84 2.62
C LYS A 208 -10.76 -13.89 1.56
N PHE A 209 -11.25 -12.64 1.52
CA PHE A 209 -10.73 -11.61 0.64
C PHE A 209 -9.27 -11.28 0.98
N LEU A 210 -8.94 -11.08 2.25
CA LEU A 210 -7.58 -10.78 2.71
C LEU A 210 -6.61 -11.96 2.43
N ASP A 211 -7.04 -13.20 2.66
CA ASP A 211 -6.28 -14.40 2.33
C ASP A 211 -6.04 -14.51 0.82
N SER A 212 -7.06 -14.28 0.01
CA SER A 212 -6.95 -14.28 -1.45
C SER A 212 -5.98 -13.21 -1.94
N LEU A 213 -6.04 -12.01 -1.35
CA LEU A 213 -5.11 -10.93 -1.64
C LEU A 213 -3.66 -11.34 -1.32
N MET A 214 -3.44 -11.84 -0.10
CA MET A 214 -2.11 -12.25 0.35
C MET A 214 -1.52 -13.34 -0.56
N ASN A 215 -2.31 -14.39 -0.85
CA ASN A 215 -1.91 -15.47 -1.74
C ASN A 215 -1.55 -14.96 -3.14
N ARG A 216 -2.32 -14.01 -3.68
CA ARG A 216 -2.08 -13.42 -5.00
C ARG A 216 -0.79 -12.60 -5.06
N LEU A 217 -0.50 -11.82 -4.01
CA LEU A 217 0.73 -11.03 -3.90
C LEU A 217 1.96 -11.93 -3.74
N GLN A 218 1.87 -12.94 -2.86
CA GLN A 218 2.97 -13.88 -2.63
C GLN A 218 3.25 -14.77 -3.84
N LYS A 219 2.21 -15.26 -4.55
CA LYS A 219 2.36 -16.03 -5.80
C LYS A 219 3.17 -15.25 -6.86
N ASN A 220 3.06 -13.92 -6.86
CA ASN A 220 3.77 -13.03 -7.78
C ASN A 220 5.05 -12.44 -7.17
N TYR A 221 5.53 -13.00 -6.05
CA TYR A 221 6.76 -12.58 -5.36
C TYR A 221 6.82 -11.06 -5.12
N VAL A 222 5.67 -10.45 -4.85
CA VAL A 222 5.63 -9.01 -4.57
C VAL A 222 6.46 -8.73 -3.32
N PRO A 223 7.44 -7.80 -3.37
CA PRO A 223 8.26 -7.49 -2.21
C PRO A 223 7.41 -7.13 -0.99
N SER A 224 7.81 -7.62 0.19
CA SER A 224 7.10 -7.41 1.45
C SER A 224 6.84 -5.93 1.76
N PHE A 225 7.74 -5.04 1.31
CA PHE A 225 7.54 -3.59 1.32
C PHE A 225 6.21 -3.13 0.71
N PHE A 226 5.88 -3.60 -0.50
CA PHE A 226 4.63 -3.23 -1.16
C PHE A 226 3.44 -3.93 -0.54
N ILE A 227 3.58 -5.21 -0.17
CA ILE A 227 2.52 -5.96 0.52
C ILE A 227 2.11 -5.22 1.79
N ARG A 228 3.09 -4.82 2.61
CA ARG A 228 2.84 -4.07 3.84
C ARG A 228 2.11 -2.77 3.61
N LYS A 229 2.53 -1.97 2.62
CA LYS A 229 1.83 -0.73 2.27
C LYS A 229 0.39 -0.98 1.80
N LEU A 230 0.15 -2.01 0.99
CA LEU A 230 -1.20 -2.37 0.54
C LEU A 230 -2.07 -2.83 1.71
N VAL A 231 -1.54 -3.68 2.61
CA VAL A 231 -2.27 -4.14 3.79
C VAL A 231 -2.62 -2.96 4.69
N THR A 232 -1.68 -2.06 4.98
CA THR A 232 -1.95 -0.84 5.74
C THR A 232 -3.06 0.00 5.11
N GLN A 233 -3.04 0.19 3.79
CA GLN A 233 -4.11 0.91 3.08
C GLN A 233 -5.47 0.21 3.16
N VAL A 234 -5.51 -1.11 3.06
CA VAL A 234 -6.75 -1.88 3.22
C VAL A 234 -7.32 -1.70 4.62
N PHE A 235 -6.50 -1.81 5.67
CA PHE A 235 -6.97 -1.66 7.05
C PHE A 235 -7.40 -0.22 7.38
N SER A 236 -6.70 0.77 6.85
CA SER A 236 -7.11 2.17 6.94
C SER A 236 -8.45 2.42 6.21
N PHE A 237 -8.67 1.77 5.06
CA PHE A 237 -9.97 1.82 4.36
C PHE A 237 -11.10 1.15 5.14
N ILE A 238 -10.85 -0.02 5.74
CA ILE A 238 -11.80 -0.70 6.62
C ILE A 238 -12.21 0.24 7.76
N ASN A 239 -11.24 0.89 8.41
CA ASN A 239 -11.48 1.83 9.48
C ASN A 239 -12.40 2.97 9.05
N ILE A 240 -12.05 3.68 7.96
CA ILE A 240 -12.82 4.81 7.42
C ILE A 240 -14.24 4.38 7.07
N GLN A 241 -14.41 3.28 6.34
CA GLN A 241 -15.71 2.81 5.87
C GLN A 241 -16.64 2.44 7.02
N LEU A 242 -16.14 1.69 8.02
CA LEU A 242 -16.93 1.29 9.17
C LEU A 242 -17.23 2.47 10.09
N PHE A 243 -16.25 3.33 10.33
CA PHE A 243 -16.41 4.51 11.18
C PHE A 243 -17.39 5.53 10.58
N ASN A 244 -17.23 5.88 9.29
CA ASN A 244 -18.17 6.77 8.60
C ASN A 244 -19.57 6.16 8.56
N SER A 245 -19.69 4.85 8.32
CA SER A 245 -20.95 4.12 8.39
C SER A 245 -21.63 4.23 9.75
N LEU A 246 -20.86 4.16 10.83
CA LEU A 246 -21.35 4.33 12.21
C LEU A 246 -21.86 5.75 12.44
N LEU A 247 -21.11 6.76 11.99
CA LEU A 247 -21.43 8.18 12.20
C LEU A 247 -22.64 8.68 11.39
N LEU A 248 -22.94 8.00 10.28
CA LEU A 248 -24.05 8.36 9.39
C LEU A 248 -25.38 7.72 9.79
N ARG A 249 -25.37 6.60 10.53
CA ARG A 249 -26.55 5.77 10.77
C ARG A 249 -26.82 5.55 12.25
N ARG A 250 -27.91 6.12 12.74
CA ARG A 250 -28.33 6.00 14.15
C ARG A 250 -28.55 4.54 14.56
N GLU A 251 -29.11 3.73 13.67
CA GLU A 251 -29.37 2.31 13.91
C GLU A 251 -28.10 1.46 14.09
N CYS A 252 -26.93 1.98 13.71
CA CYS A 252 -25.64 1.30 13.92
C CYS A 252 -25.03 1.60 15.29
N CYS A 253 -25.43 2.69 15.95
CA CYS A 253 -24.93 3.11 17.26
C CYS A 253 -25.68 2.41 18.40
N THR A 254 -25.61 1.08 18.48
CA THR A 254 -26.21 0.30 19.57
C THR A 254 -25.19 -0.58 20.28
N PHE A 255 -25.54 -1.06 21.47
CA PHE A 255 -24.69 -1.99 22.21
C PHE A 255 -24.47 -3.29 21.41
N THR A 256 -25.55 -3.86 20.86
CA THR A 256 -25.48 -5.11 20.08
C THR A 256 -24.61 -4.96 18.83
N ASN A 257 -24.73 -3.87 18.09
CA ASN A 257 -23.88 -3.61 16.93
C ASN A 257 -22.43 -3.34 17.35
N GLY A 258 -22.20 -2.65 18.46
CA GLY A 258 -20.88 -2.48 19.05
C GLY A 258 -20.21 -3.82 19.37
N GLU A 259 -20.91 -4.75 20.03
CA GLU A 259 -20.38 -6.11 20.33
C GLU A 259 -20.06 -6.87 19.03
N TYR A 260 -20.95 -6.76 18.05
CA TYR A 260 -20.79 -7.44 16.76
C TYR A 260 -19.56 -6.95 16.00
N VAL A 261 -19.39 -5.63 15.87
CA VAL A 261 -18.23 -5.06 15.19
C VAL A 261 -16.96 -5.33 15.99
N LYS A 262 -16.99 -5.19 17.32
CA LYS A 262 -15.85 -5.53 18.19
C LYS A 262 -15.38 -6.96 17.98
N SER A 263 -16.30 -7.92 17.90
CA SER A 263 -15.98 -9.32 17.62
C SER A 263 -15.35 -9.50 16.24
N GLY A 264 -15.84 -8.78 15.23
CA GLY A 264 -15.23 -8.77 13.89
C GLY A 264 -13.81 -8.19 13.86
N LEU A 265 -13.58 -7.08 14.56
CA LEU A 265 -12.26 -6.48 14.70
C LEU A 265 -11.26 -7.45 15.35
N SER A 266 -11.67 -8.26 16.33
CA SER A 266 -10.80 -9.28 16.92
C SER A 266 -10.39 -10.37 15.92
N VAL A 267 -11.22 -10.71 14.94
CA VAL A 267 -10.82 -11.63 13.86
C VAL A 267 -9.83 -10.97 12.91
N LEU A 268 -10.01 -9.68 12.61
CA LEU A 268 -9.05 -8.91 11.82
C LEU A 268 -7.70 -8.76 12.53
N GLU A 269 -7.69 -8.54 13.84
CA GLU A 269 -6.49 -8.50 14.69
C GLU A 269 -5.72 -9.82 14.63
N LYS A 270 -6.45 -10.94 14.74
CA LYS A 270 -5.88 -12.27 14.58
C LYS A 270 -5.27 -12.44 13.19
N TRP A 271 -5.97 -12.04 12.13
CA TRP A 271 -5.45 -12.13 10.77
C TRP A 271 -4.15 -11.32 10.57
N ILE A 272 -4.07 -10.11 11.13
CA ILE A 272 -2.83 -9.30 11.12
C ILE A 272 -1.69 -10.05 11.80
N THR A 273 -1.96 -10.67 12.94
CA THR A 273 -0.98 -11.44 13.71
C THR A 273 -0.49 -12.65 12.90
N ASP A 274 -1.42 -13.38 12.28
CA ASP A 274 -1.13 -14.56 11.46
C ASP A 274 -0.35 -14.18 10.17
N ALA A 275 -0.61 -13.00 9.60
CA ALA A 275 0.10 -12.47 8.44
C ALA A 275 1.54 -12.00 8.76
N THR A 276 1.95 -11.98 10.03
CA THR A 276 3.29 -11.61 10.54
C THR A 276 3.66 -10.13 10.37
N GLU A 277 4.66 -9.68 11.14
CA GLU A 277 5.20 -8.32 11.07
C GLU A 277 5.79 -7.99 9.68
N GLU A 278 6.28 -9.01 8.96
CA GLU A 278 6.85 -8.84 7.63
C GLU A 278 5.84 -8.25 6.64
N PHE A 279 4.61 -8.79 6.61
CA PHE A 279 3.60 -8.42 5.63
C PHE A 279 2.52 -7.50 6.17
N ALA A 280 2.18 -7.57 7.46
CA ALA A 280 1.12 -6.75 8.04
C ALA A 280 1.66 -5.55 8.83
N GLY A 281 2.90 -5.59 9.31
CA GLY A 281 3.52 -4.50 10.08
C GLY A 281 2.62 -3.97 11.19
N SER A 282 2.45 -2.65 11.26
CA SER A 282 1.60 -1.96 12.26
C SER A 282 0.15 -1.74 11.82
N SER A 283 -0.38 -2.52 10.87
CA SER A 283 -1.70 -2.28 10.27
C SER A 283 -2.87 -2.35 11.28
N TRP A 284 -2.67 -2.94 12.46
CA TRP A 284 -3.65 -2.87 13.56
C TRP A 284 -3.95 -1.44 14.02
N ASN A 285 -2.93 -0.59 14.03
CA ASN A 285 -3.05 0.81 14.48
C ASN A 285 -3.98 1.63 13.57
N GLU A 286 -4.12 1.23 12.30
CA GLU A 286 -5.00 1.88 11.33
C GLU A 286 -6.49 1.76 11.69
N LEU A 287 -6.87 0.82 12.56
CA LEU A 287 -8.27 0.59 12.98
C LEU A 287 -8.67 1.43 14.21
N ASN A 288 -7.86 2.40 14.63
CA ASN A 288 -8.04 3.17 15.86
C ASN A 288 -9.43 3.84 15.99
N TYR A 289 -9.94 4.51 14.96
CA TYR A 289 -11.22 5.24 15.01
C TYR A 289 -12.41 4.31 15.26
N ILE A 290 -12.56 3.24 14.47
CA ILE A 290 -13.65 2.28 14.65
C ILE A 290 -13.47 1.50 15.96
N ARG A 291 -12.23 1.12 16.33
CA ARG A 291 -11.93 0.36 17.55
C ARG A 291 -12.34 1.14 18.80
N GLN A 292 -11.88 2.39 18.93
CA GLN A 292 -12.24 3.26 20.06
C GLN A 292 -13.76 3.52 20.09
N SER A 293 -14.39 3.71 18.92
CA SER A 293 -15.85 3.90 18.84
C SER A 293 -16.63 2.70 19.36
N VAL A 294 -16.27 1.47 18.99
CA VAL A 294 -16.99 0.28 19.43
C VAL A 294 -16.66 -0.11 20.87
N GLU A 295 -15.44 0.16 21.32
CA GLU A 295 -15.07 0.07 22.75
C GLU A 295 -15.94 1.02 23.59
N PHE A 296 -16.15 2.25 23.12
CA PHE A 296 -17.09 3.19 23.74
C PHE A 296 -18.53 2.66 23.72
N LEU A 297 -19.06 2.17 22.59
CA LEU A 297 -20.45 1.68 22.50
C LEU A 297 -20.75 0.51 23.47
N VAL A 298 -19.77 -0.39 23.65
CA VAL A 298 -19.90 -1.61 24.48
C VAL A 298 -19.62 -1.33 25.97
N LEU A 299 -19.22 -0.11 26.34
CA LEU A 299 -18.93 0.21 27.73
C LEU A 299 -20.22 0.28 28.59
N PRO A 300 -20.35 -0.45 29.71
CA PRO A 300 -21.61 -0.45 30.48
C PRO A 300 -21.90 0.84 31.27
N GLN A 301 -20.87 1.53 31.77
CA GLN A 301 -21.00 2.64 32.75
C GLN A 301 -20.71 4.03 32.16
N LYS A 302 -21.09 4.29 30.90
CA LYS A 302 -20.83 5.56 30.19
C LYS A 302 -21.28 6.81 30.94
N ARG A 303 -22.40 6.72 31.69
CA ARG A 303 -23.01 7.83 32.42
C ARG A 303 -22.11 8.45 33.50
N ARG A 304 -21.14 7.68 34.03
CA ARG A 304 -20.23 8.11 35.10
C ARG A 304 -18.94 8.71 34.58
N MET A 305 -18.68 8.62 33.28
CA MET A 305 -17.45 9.13 32.70
C MET A 305 -17.50 10.65 32.57
N SER A 306 -16.37 11.26 32.88
CA SER A 306 -16.06 12.66 32.58
C SER A 306 -15.71 12.85 31.10
N LEU A 307 -15.73 14.11 30.65
CA LEU A 307 -15.31 14.46 29.29
C LEU A 307 -13.83 14.12 29.05
N ASP A 308 -12.97 14.32 30.05
CA ASP A 308 -11.54 14.05 29.94
C ASP A 308 -11.25 12.55 29.82
N GLU A 309 -11.89 11.70 30.64
CA GLU A 309 -11.76 10.24 30.51
C GLU A 309 -12.22 9.74 29.14
N ILE A 310 -13.28 10.33 28.57
CA ILE A 310 -13.76 9.96 27.23
C ILE A 310 -12.75 10.39 26.17
N THR A 311 -12.26 11.63 26.23
CA THR A 311 -11.45 12.22 25.16
C THR A 311 -9.97 11.83 25.22
N GLN A 312 -9.41 11.57 26.40
CA GLN A 312 -7.98 11.27 26.57
C GLN A 312 -7.72 9.76 26.72
N ASP A 313 -8.56 9.05 27.47
CA ASP A 313 -8.26 7.65 27.82
C ASP A 313 -8.92 6.66 26.84
N LEU A 314 -10.14 6.95 26.40
CA LEU A 314 -10.93 6.01 25.60
C LEU A 314 -10.93 6.34 24.09
N CYS A 315 -11.17 7.61 23.74
CA CYS A 315 -11.39 8.06 22.37
C CYS A 315 -10.35 9.10 21.91
N SER A 316 -9.08 8.88 22.24
CA SER A 316 -7.98 9.82 21.94
C SER A 316 -7.72 10.09 20.46
N ALA A 317 -8.19 9.21 19.56
CA ALA A 317 -8.10 9.43 18.12
C ALA A 317 -9.25 10.28 17.56
N LEU A 318 -10.38 10.36 18.27
CA LEU A 318 -11.60 11.00 17.79
C LEU A 318 -11.66 12.47 18.20
N SER A 319 -12.20 13.31 17.32
CA SER A 319 -12.53 14.69 17.68
C SER A 319 -13.76 14.76 18.60
N VAL A 320 -13.87 15.84 19.39
CA VAL A 320 -15.05 16.09 20.23
C VAL A 320 -16.34 16.08 19.40
N ARG A 321 -16.30 16.59 18.16
CA ARG A 321 -17.44 16.56 17.22
C ARG A 321 -17.87 15.13 16.87
N GLN A 322 -16.92 14.23 16.63
CA GLN A 322 -17.20 12.82 16.36
C GLN A 322 -17.77 12.10 17.59
N ILE A 323 -17.16 12.31 18.76
CA ILE A 323 -17.61 11.71 20.03
C ILE A 323 -19.05 12.19 20.35
N TYR A 324 -19.31 13.48 20.24
CA TYR A 324 -20.64 14.07 20.43
C TYR A 324 -21.68 13.42 19.50
N ARG A 325 -21.32 13.21 18.23
CA ARG A 325 -22.18 12.57 17.24
C ARG A 325 -22.50 11.11 17.65
N ILE A 326 -21.52 10.33 18.09
CA ILE A 326 -21.75 8.96 18.60
C ILE A 326 -22.66 8.99 19.83
N CYS A 327 -22.38 9.85 20.80
CA CYS A 327 -23.13 9.96 22.06
C CYS A 327 -24.62 10.27 21.84
N THR A 328 -24.91 11.14 20.86
CA THR A 328 -26.28 11.57 20.54
C THR A 328 -27.04 10.56 19.68
N MET A 329 -26.34 9.73 18.90
CA MET A 329 -26.95 8.65 18.13
C MET A 329 -27.15 7.37 18.95
N TYR A 330 -26.34 7.17 19.98
CA TYR A 330 -26.36 5.97 20.80
C TYR A 330 -27.72 5.71 21.44
N TRP A 331 -28.16 4.46 21.37
CA TRP A 331 -29.22 3.93 22.22
C TRP A 331 -28.96 2.46 22.54
N ASP A 332 -29.28 2.04 23.76
CA ASP A 332 -29.09 0.64 24.16
C ASP A 332 -30.32 -0.22 23.79
N ASP A 333 -30.05 -1.29 23.04
CA ASP A 333 -31.03 -2.26 22.55
C ASP A 333 -31.08 -3.57 23.36
N LYS A 334 -30.19 -3.76 24.35
CA LYS A 334 -30.01 -5.03 25.07
C LYS A 334 -30.11 -4.90 26.58
N TYR A 335 -29.40 -3.95 27.20
CA TYR A 335 -29.25 -3.90 28.66
C TYR A 335 -29.88 -2.66 29.31
N SER A 336 -30.54 -1.79 28.53
CA SER A 336 -31.09 -0.51 29.00
C SER A 336 -30.06 0.39 29.71
N THR A 337 -28.78 0.24 29.36
CA THR A 337 -27.69 1.15 29.73
C THR A 337 -27.92 2.52 29.13
N HIS A 338 -27.50 3.53 29.87
CA HIS A 338 -27.66 4.92 29.47
C HIS A 338 -26.44 5.39 28.68
N SER A 339 -26.64 6.38 27.82
CA SER A 339 -25.54 7.14 27.23
C SER A 339 -24.77 7.93 28.32
N VAL A 340 -23.78 8.70 27.90
CA VAL A 340 -23.08 9.68 28.72
C VAL A 340 -24.04 10.68 29.39
N SER A 341 -23.58 11.36 30.45
CA SER A 341 -24.41 12.30 31.19
C SER A 341 -24.86 13.49 30.31
N THR A 342 -26.02 14.07 30.63
CA THR A 342 -26.56 15.21 29.88
C THR A 342 -25.66 16.44 29.97
N GLU A 343 -24.93 16.58 31.07
CA GLU A 343 -23.93 17.63 31.28
C GLU A 343 -22.77 17.49 30.29
N VAL A 344 -22.16 16.31 30.20
CA VAL A 344 -21.06 16.04 29.25
C VAL A 344 -21.51 16.29 27.81
N VAL A 345 -22.73 15.86 27.44
CA VAL A 345 -23.28 16.13 26.10
C VAL A 345 -23.50 17.62 25.85
N ALA A 346 -23.91 18.39 26.86
CA ALA A 346 -24.07 19.84 26.74
C ALA A 346 -22.70 20.52 26.56
N THR A 347 -21.69 20.16 27.35
CA THR A 347 -20.32 20.67 27.19
C THR A 347 -19.77 20.39 25.80
N MET A 348 -19.91 19.14 25.30
CA MET A 348 -19.49 18.79 23.95
C MET A 348 -20.22 19.61 22.87
N ARG A 349 -21.53 19.86 23.05
CA ARG A 349 -22.32 20.69 22.13
C ARG A 349 -21.79 22.12 22.06
N ASP A 350 -21.48 22.71 23.20
CA ASP A 350 -20.97 24.08 23.27
C ASP A 350 -19.60 24.21 22.61
N MET A 351 -18.70 23.23 22.82
CA MET A 351 -17.41 23.16 22.13
C MET A 351 -17.57 23.04 20.61
N VAL A 352 -18.45 22.14 20.15
CA VAL A 352 -18.70 21.94 18.71
C VAL A 352 -19.29 23.20 18.06
N ASN A 353 -20.19 23.90 18.76
CA ASN A 353 -20.77 25.15 18.28
C ASN A 353 -19.72 26.27 18.20
N GLY A 354 -18.79 26.34 19.17
CA GLY A 354 -17.66 27.28 19.15
C GLY A 354 -16.70 27.03 17.99
N ASP A 355 -16.37 25.76 17.72
CA ASP A 355 -15.47 25.35 16.64
C ASP A 355 -16.10 25.47 15.23
N SER A 356 -17.41 25.67 15.14
CA SER A 356 -18.13 25.76 13.86
C SER A 356 -17.76 26.98 13.01
N GLN A 357 -17.10 27.97 13.64
CA GLN A 357 -16.56 29.17 13.00
C GLN A 357 -15.22 28.92 12.27
N ILE A 358 -14.64 27.72 12.39
CA ILE A 358 -13.37 27.34 11.76
C ILE A 358 -13.65 26.39 10.57
N PRO A 359 -13.48 26.81 9.31
CA PRO A 359 -13.92 26.06 8.12
C PRO A 359 -13.31 24.65 7.99
N THR A 360 -12.06 24.46 8.41
CA THR A 360 -11.33 23.19 8.32
C THR A 360 -11.74 22.18 9.40
N SER A 361 -12.42 22.62 10.47
CA SER A 361 -12.85 21.75 11.57
C SER A 361 -14.17 21.04 11.26
N ASN A 362 -15.00 21.57 10.36
CA ASN A 362 -16.43 21.24 10.29
C ASN A 362 -16.79 19.80 9.85
N SER A 363 -15.87 19.03 9.28
CA SER A 363 -16.16 17.64 8.92
C SER A 363 -16.12 16.72 10.16
N PHE A 364 -17.12 15.87 10.31
CA PHE A 364 -17.09 14.76 11.27
C PHE A 364 -16.72 13.42 10.61
N LEU A 365 -16.68 13.35 9.28
CA LEU A 365 -16.30 12.16 8.52
C LEU A 365 -14.80 12.15 8.27
N LEU A 366 -14.24 10.95 8.18
CA LEU A 366 -12.87 10.74 7.72
C LEU A 366 -12.82 10.79 6.20
N ASP A 367 -11.79 11.44 5.66
CA ASP A 367 -11.50 11.49 4.22
C ASP A 367 -10.90 10.17 3.73
N ASP A 368 -11.15 9.82 2.47
CA ASP A 368 -10.69 8.55 1.84
C ASP A 368 -9.33 8.68 1.11
N ASP A 369 -8.57 9.76 1.35
CA ASP A 369 -7.22 9.89 0.79
C ASP A 369 -6.23 9.00 1.54
N LEU A 370 -6.19 7.74 1.09
CA LEU A 370 -5.34 6.69 1.61
C LEU A 370 -4.03 6.57 0.83
N SER A 371 -3.65 7.57 0.03
CA SER A 371 -2.40 7.50 -0.71
C SER A 371 -1.22 7.51 0.27
N ILE A 372 -0.50 6.39 0.34
CA ILE A 372 0.74 6.28 1.12
C ILE A 372 1.88 6.48 0.13
N PRO A 373 2.54 7.65 0.11
CA PRO A 373 3.67 7.86 -0.78
C PRO A 373 4.82 6.90 -0.42
N PHE A 374 5.64 6.61 -1.42
CA PHE A 374 6.92 5.93 -1.23
C PHE A 374 7.94 6.52 -2.18
N THR A 375 9.18 6.60 -1.73
CA THR A 375 10.28 7.14 -2.53
C THR A 375 11.04 6.02 -3.23
N THR A 376 11.82 6.39 -4.23
CA THR A 376 12.67 5.42 -4.93
C THR A 376 13.75 4.86 -3.99
N GLU A 377 14.16 5.65 -3.00
CA GLU A 377 15.12 5.28 -1.95
C GLU A 377 14.52 4.26 -0.98
N ASP A 378 13.24 4.35 -0.65
CA ASP A 378 12.56 3.36 0.20
C ASP A 378 12.52 1.99 -0.48
N ILE A 379 12.22 1.99 -1.79
CA ILE A 379 12.20 0.78 -2.62
C ILE A 379 13.60 0.13 -2.65
N SER A 380 14.64 0.92 -2.93
CA SER A 380 16.00 0.39 -3.09
C SER A 380 16.61 -0.19 -1.81
N LYS A 381 16.21 0.34 -0.65
CA LYS A 381 16.60 -0.19 0.66
C LYS A 381 15.83 -1.44 1.04
N SER A 382 14.58 -1.56 0.60
CA SER A 382 13.67 -2.61 1.06
C SER A 382 13.64 -3.85 0.16
N ILE A 383 13.98 -3.72 -1.12
CA ILE A 383 14.04 -4.85 -2.06
C ILE A 383 15.45 -5.43 -2.09
N GLU A 384 15.55 -6.75 -1.99
CA GLU A 384 16.83 -7.47 -2.02
C GLU A 384 17.65 -7.19 -3.29
N VAL A 385 18.96 -7.48 -3.22
CA VAL A 385 19.86 -7.31 -4.35
C VAL A 385 19.64 -8.44 -5.35
N ILE A 386 19.09 -8.07 -6.51
CA ILE A 386 18.90 -8.98 -7.63
C ILE A 386 20.18 -8.97 -8.45
N ASP A 387 20.87 -10.10 -8.47
CA ASP A 387 21.88 -10.35 -9.50
C ASP A 387 21.17 -10.79 -10.80
N PRO A 388 21.21 -9.96 -11.86
CA PRO A 388 20.52 -10.28 -13.11
C PRO A 388 21.16 -11.50 -13.80
N PHE A 389 22.45 -11.76 -13.62
CA PHE A 389 23.18 -12.79 -14.38
C PHE A 389 22.76 -14.21 -14.03
N ASN A 390 22.25 -14.43 -12.82
CA ASN A 390 21.74 -15.72 -12.35
C ASN A 390 20.43 -16.20 -13.01
N VAL A 391 19.79 -15.39 -13.86
CA VAL A 391 18.56 -15.77 -14.58
C VAL A 391 18.89 -16.26 -16.00
N GLN A 392 18.62 -17.54 -16.30
CA GLN A 392 18.77 -18.10 -17.66
C GLN A 392 17.62 -17.69 -18.58
N LEU A 393 17.88 -17.74 -19.88
CA LEU A 393 16.93 -17.40 -20.93
C LEU A 393 15.75 -18.40 -21.00
N PRO A 394 14.49 -17.94 -20.96
CA PRO A 394 13.32 -18.79 -21.21
C PRO A 394 13.30 -19.41 -22.61
N SER A 395 12.77 -20.63 -22.70
CA SER A 395 12.61 -21.41 -23.95
C SER A 395 11.90 -20.62 -25.07
N SER A 396 10.91 -19.80 -24.71
CA SER A 396 10.14 -18.98 -25.65
C SER A 396 10.97 -17.94 -26.39
N LEU A 397 12.07 -17.47 -25.78
CA LEU A 397 12.91 -16.40 -26.31
C LEU A 397 14.10 -16.91 -27.17
N HIS A 398 14.40 -18.21 -27.17
CA HIS A 398 15.51 -18.80 -27.93
C HIS A 398 15.40 -18.60 -29.46
N LYS A 399 14.17 -18.35 -29.95
CA LYS A 399 13.89 -18.15 -31.38
C LYS A 399 14.29 -16.77 -31.88
N TYR A 400 14.61 -15.83 -31.00
CA TYR A 400 14.95 -14.46 -31.35
C TYR A 400 16.47 -14.31 -31.42
N PRO A 401 17.06 -14.01 -32.59
CA PRO A 401 18.50 -13.81 -32.74
C PRO A 401 19.03 -12.73 -31.78
N ALA A 402 18.24 -11.67 -31.55
CA ALA A 402 18.54 -10.59 -30.62
C ALA A 402 18.69 -11.06 -29.15
N ALA A 403 18.25 -12.27 -28.78
CA ALA A 403 18.37 -12.82 -27.44
C ALA A 403 19.57 -13.77 -27.27
N HIS A 404 20.27 -14.15 -28.34
CA HIS A 404 21.32 -15.19 -28.28
C HIS A 404 22.53 -14.77 -27.45
N PHE A 405 22.81 -13.46 -27.33
CA PHE A 405 23.88 -12.96 -26.45
C PHE A 405 23.64 -13.31 -24.97
N LEU A 406 22.38 -13.53 -24.56
CA LEU A 406 22.04 -13.92 -23.19
C LEU A 406 22.49 -15.34 -22.85
N LEU A 407 22.68 -16.22 -23.84
CA LEU A 407 23.17 -17.58 -23.68
C LEU A 407 24.69 -17.62 -23.38
N HIS A 408 25.44 -16.64 -23.86
CA HIS A 408 26.90 -16.59 -23.70
C HIS A 408 27.36 -16.01 -22.35
N SER A 409 26.44 -15.55 -21.50
CA SER A 409 26.76 -15.09 -20.14
C SER A 409 27.01 -16.23 -19.13
N GLU A 410 27.00 -17.49 -19.57
CA GLU A 410 27.14 -18.69 -18.74
C GLU A 410 28.59 -19.20 -18.52
N GLN A 411 29.64 -18.52 -19.03
CA GLN A 411 31.02 -18.94 -18.74
C GLN A 411 31.66 -18.07 -17.65
N PRO A 412 31.96 -18.62 -16.46
CA PRO A 412 32.95 -18.01 -15.58
C PRO A 412 34.28 -18.03 -16.34
N SER A 413 34.90 -16.87 -16.49
CA SER A 413 36.31 -16.79 -16.88
C SER A 413 37.12 -17.65 -15.92
N ALA A 414 37.79 -18.66 -16.48
CA ALA A 414 38.61 -19.65 -15.78
C ALA A 414 39.77 -19.05 -14.98
#